data_AF-A0A8S3IHQ4-F1
#
_entry.id   AF-A0A8S3IHQ4-F1
#
_cell.length_a   1.000
_cell.length_b   1.000
_cell.length_c   1.000
_cell.angle_alpha   90.00
_cell.angle_beta   90.00
_cell.angle_gamma   90.00
#
_symmetry.space_group_name_H-M   'P 1'
#
loop_
_entity.id
_entity.type
_entity.pdbx_description
1 polymer ?
#
loop_
_entity_poly.entity_id
_entity_poly.type
_entity_poly.pdbx_seq_one_letter_code
_entity_poly.pdbx_strand_id
1 'polypeptide(L)'
;DWAFYNGVSQGELYSTRTTINDQTFHVIFASAMKQDYLVYPSMIGAQPGVIWSYDNSSIVSVFDDINPLNVSASKCHDLSICLWYVSPVIELTGSTKYALLGECNKWTAISHQRIISIDNQIINHIAIIDLQGAPGETVSIVVYHFTLQSVTVNCRMSTDIGRGRLIVTSSQAVCD
;
A
#
# COMPACT_ATOMS: atom_id res chain seq x y z
N ASP A 1 -13.44 6.72 5.16
CA ASP A 1 -14.15 5.48 5.50
C ASP A 1 -15.44 5.34 4.74
N TRP A 2 -15.39 4.56 3.67
CA TRP A 2 -16.58 4.07 2.98
C TRP A 2 -16.14 2.79 2.25
N ALA A 3 -16.84 1.68 2.52
CA ALA A 3 -16.55 0.42 1.88
C ALA A 3 -17.33 0.32 0.56
N PHE A 4 -16.66 -0.04 -0.54
CA PHE A 4 -17.35 -0.49 -1.74
C PHE A 4 -17.72 -1.96 -1.54
N TYR A 5 -19.02 -2.25 -1.59
CA TYR A 5 -19.53 -3.61 -1.65
C TYR A 5 -19.76 -3.98 -3.11
N ASN A 6 -18.93 -4.87 -3.63
CA ASN A 6 -19.24 -5.56 -4.87
C ASN A 6 -19.80 -6.91 -4.44
N GLY A 7 -21.12 -7.02 -4.36
CA GLY A 7 -21.81 -8.29 -4.14
C GLY A 7 -21.48 -9.24 -5.29
N VAL A 8 -20.39 -9.98 -5.16
CA VAL A 8 -20.06 -11.07 -6.06
C VAL A 8 -21.11 -12.13 -5.86
N SER A 9 -21.65 -12.67 -6.95
CA SER A 9 -22.82 -13.55 -6.91
C SER A 9 -22.69 -14.76 -5.97
N GLN A 10 -21.49 -15.08 -5.47
CA GLN A 10 -21.24 -16.11 -4.46
C GLN A 10 -19.99 -15.82 -3.59
N GLY A 11 -20.02 -14.82 -2.71
CA GLY A 11 -18.96 -14.56 -1.72
C GLY A 11 -18.97 -13.15 -1.12
N GLU A 12 -18.00 -12.86 -0.26
CA GLU A 12 -17.84 -11.55 0.38
C GLU A 12 -16.56 -10.86 -0.14
N LEU A 13 -16.73 -9.75 -0.85
CA LEU A 13 -15.63 -8.92 -1.36
C LEU A 13 -15.90 -7.46 -0.99
N TYR A 14 -14.94 -6.88 -0.29
CA TYR A 14 -15.01 -5.48 0.15
C TYR A 14 -13.73 -4.76 -0.24
N SER A 15 -13.85 -3.47 -0.51
CA SER A 15 -12.69 -2.60 -0.52
C SER A 15 -12.94 -1.33 0.26
N THR A 16 -11.90 -0.80 0.88
CA THR A 16 -11.89 0.53 1.49
C THR A 16 -10.65 1.27 1.05
N ARG A 17 -10.57 2.57 1.36
CA ARG A 17 -9.46 3.41 0.93
C ARG A 17 -9.06 4.46 1.96
N THR A 18 -7.78 4.83 1.90
CA THR A 18 -7.18 5.95 2.62
C THR A 18 -6.59 6.91 1.60
N THR A 19 -6.83 8.21 1.75
CA THR A 19 -6.27 9.24 0.85
C THR A 19 -5.38 10.19 1.64
N ILE A 20 -4.10 10.31 1.26
CA ILE A 20 -3.11 11.22 1.88
C ILE A 20 -2.48 12.04 0.75
N ASN A 21 -2.59 13.38 0.82
CA ASN A 21 -2.08 14.31 -0.20
C ASN A 21 -2.41 13.86 -1.64
N ASP A 22 -3.70 13.65 -1.92
CA ASP A 22 -4.26 13.21 -3.21
C ASP A 22 -3.84 11.80 -3.69
N GLN A 23 -3.02 11.08 -2.92
CA GLN A 23 -2.71 9.68 -3.18
C GLN A 23 -3.71 8.78 -2.48
N THR A 24 -4.37 7.91 -3.23
CA THR A 24 -5.36 6.98 -2.68
C THR A 24 -4.81 5.56 -2.67
N PHE A 25 -4.82 4.97 -1.47
CA PHE A 25 -4.41 3.61 -1.18
C PHE A 25 -5.66 2.79 -0.91
N HIS A 26 -5.70 1.55 -1.38
CA HIS A 26 -6.86 0.69 -1.17
C HIS A 26 -6.49 -0.54 -0.36
N VAL A 27 -7.46 -1.03 0.40
CA VAL A 27 -7.43 -2.33 1.03
C VAL A 27 -8.54 -3.16 0.40
N ILE A 28 -8.21 -4.36 -0.08
CA ILE A 28 -9.18 -5.32 -0.62
C ILE A 28 -9.24 -6.49 0.34
N PHE A 29 -10.46 -6.82 0.78
CA PHE A 29 -10.75 -7.96 1.63
C PHE A 29 -11.63 -8.95 0.86
N ALA A 30 -11.32 -10.24 0.93
CA ALA A 30 -12.18 -11.30 0.43
C ALA A 30 -12.30 -12.47 1.41
N SER A 31 -13.49 -13.04 1.52
CA SER A 31 -13.75 -14.27 2.26
C SER A 31 -15.01 -14.97 1.72
N ALA A 32 -15.23 -16.22 2.12
CA ALA A 32 -16.39 -17.01 1.72
C ALA A 32 -16.62 -17.10 0.19
N MET A 33 -15.56 -16.92 -0.60
CA MET A 33 -15.62 -16.95 -2.06
C MET A 33 -15.96 -18.37 -2.52
N LYS A 34 -17.00 -18.53 -3.33
CA LYS A 34 -17.40 -19.83 -3.88
C LYS A 34 -16.84 -20.10 -5.28
N GLN A 35 -16.36 -19.05 -5.95
CA GLN A 35 -15.67 -19.14 -7.24
C GLN A 35 -14.56 -18.08 -7.32
N ASP A 36 -13.59 -18.33 -8.19
CA ASP A 36 -12.53 -17.36 -8.47
C ASP A 36 -13.12 -16.08 -9.07
N TYR A 37 -12.51 -14.94 -8.75
CA TYR A 37 -13.00 -13.62 -9.17
C TYR A 37 -11.86 -12.67 -9.51
N LEU A 38 -12.00 -11.96 -10.62
CA LEU A 38 -11.04 -10.93 -11.03
C LEU A 38 -11.51 -9.57 -10.56
N VAL A 39 -10.66 -8.89 -9.79
CA VAL A 39 -10.88 -7.51 -9.36
C VAL A 39 -10.02 -6.60 -10.22
N TYR A 40 -10.67 -5.68 -10.92
CA TYR A 40 -10.02 -4.65 -11.74
C TYR A 40 -9.93 -3.34 -10.95
N PRO A 41 -8.95 -2.45 -11.23
CA PRO A 41 -8.83 -1.17 -10.53
C PRO A 41 -10.12 -0.34 -10.54
N SER A 42 -10.79 -0.27 -11.70
CA SER A 42 -12.04 0.47 -11.88
C SER A 42 -13.18 -0.01 -10.98
N MET A 43 -13.22 -1.29 -10.61
CA MET A 43 -14.27 -1.87 -9.75
C MET A 43 -14.19 -1.40 -8.30
N ILE A 44 -13.02 -0.93 -7.86
CA ILE A 44 -12.79 -0.43 -6.50
C ILE A 44 -12.47 1.08 -6.49
N GLY A 45 -12.66 1.74 -7.63
CA GLY A 45 -12.32 3.15 -7.83
C GLY A 45 -10.84 3.46 -7.62
N ALA A 46 -9.95 2.49 -7.88
CA ALA A 46 -8.51 2.65 -7.81
C ALA A 46 -7.94 3.06 -9.18
N GLN A 47 -6.78 3.72 -9.15
CA GLN A 47 -5.94 3.91 -10.33
C GLN A 47 -5.01 2.70 -10.51
N PRO A 48 -4.46 2.47 -11.72
CA PRO A 48 -3.39 1.50 -11.92
C PRO A 48 -2.21 1.75 -10.98
N GLY A 49 -1.59 0.67 -10.51
CA GLY A 49 -0.49 0.77 -9.55
C GLY A 49 0.12 -0.59 -9.25
N VAL A 50 0.35 -0.85 -7.97
CA VAL A 50 0.83 -2.14 -7.49
C VAL A 50 -0.05 -2.70 -6.39
N ILE A 51 -0.04 -4.03 -6.29
CA ILE A 51 -0.76 -4.79 -5.27
C ILE A 51 0.16 -5.76 -4.55
N TRP A 52 -0.04 -5.94 -3.25
CA TRP A 52 0.68 -6.90 -2.42
C TRP A 52 -0.25 -7.50 -1.35
N SER A 53 0.07 -8.70 -0.86
CA SER A 53 -0.74 -9.38 0.17
C SER A 53 -0.28 -9.03 1.58
N TYR A 54 -1.21 -9.00 2.53
CA TYR A 54 -0.96 -8.60 3.92
C TYR A 54 0.23 -9.32 4.58
N ASP A 55 0.43 -10.58 4.24
CA ASP A 55 1.47 -11.46 4.78
C ASP A 55 2.77 -11.46 3.99
N ASN A 56 2.84 -10.77 2.83
CA ASN A 56 3.99 -10.84 1.96
C ASN A 56 4.18 -9.56 1.13
N SER A 57 4.85 -8.57 1.72
CA SER A 57 5.27 -7.36 1.03
C SER A 57 6.46 -7.55 0.10
N SER A 58 7.09 -8.73 0.08
CA SER A 58 8.23 -9.03 -0.81
C SER A 58 7.78 -9.40 -2.22
N ILE A 59 6.51 -9.79 -2.40
CA ILE A 59 5.91 -10.09 -3.69
C ILE A 59 4.93 -8.97 -4.03
N VAL A 60 5.38 -8.05 -4.87
CA VAL A 60 4.59 -6.93 -5.37
C VAL A 60 4.27 -7.18 -6.83
N SER A 61 2.99 -7.13 -7.17
CA SER A 61 2.50 -7.34 -8.55
C SER A 61 1.99 -6.03 -9.13
N VAL A 62 2.10 -5.88 -10.45
CA VAL A 62 1.41 -4.81 -11.18
C VAL A 62 -0.10 -5.02 -11.05
N PHE A 63 -0.84 -3.94 -10.86
CA PHE A 63 -2.30 -3.96 -10.76
C PHE A 63 -2.88 -2.94 -11.75
N ASP A 64 -3.39 -3.44 -12.86
CA ASP A 64 -3.98 -2.65 -13.95
C ASP A 64 -5.07 -3.47 -14.67
N ASP A 65 -5.63 -2.94 -15.77
CA ASP A 65 -6.71 -3.63 -16.50
C ASP A 65 -6.24 -4.89 -17.25
N ILE A 66 -4.93 -5.05 -17.47
CA ILE A 66 -4.32 -6.24 -18.10
C ILE A 66 -3.94 -7.27 -17.01
N ASN A 67 -3.58 -6.78 -15.83
CA ASN A 67 -3.11 -7.53 -14.66
C ASN A 67 -4.07 -7.31 -13.47
N PRO A 68 -5.32 -7.81 -13.55
CA PRO A 68 -6.25 -7.71 -12.43
C PRO A 68 -5.81 -8.63 -11.27
N LEU A 69 -6.34 -8.35 -10.07
CA LEU A 69 -6.17 -9.26 -8.93
C LEU A 69 -7.06 -10.49 -9.14
N ASN A 70 -6.46 -11.68 -9.12
CA ASN A 70 -7.21 -12.93 -9.05
C ASN A 70 -7.45 -13.35 -7.60
N VAL A 71 -8.68 -13.20 -7.13
CA VAL A 71 -9.16 -13.70 -5.85
C VAL A 71 -9.57 -15.16 -6.01
N SER A 72 -8.77 -16.08 -5.46
CA SER A 72 -9.09 -17.51 -5.57
C SER A 72 -10.03 -17.99 -4.47
N ALA A 73 -11.12 -18.68 -4.85
CA ALA A 73 -12.04 -19.32 -3.93
C ALA A 73 -11.38 -20.42 -3.10
N SER A 74 -10.38 -21.10 -3.67
CA SER A 74 -9.61 -22.12 -2.94
C SER A 74 -8.79 -21.53 -1.79
N LYS A 75 -8.45 -20.24 -1.85
CA LYS A 75 -7.63 -19.55 -0.84
C LYS A 75 -8.45 -18.67 0.10
N CYS A 76 -9.56 -18.10 -0.36
CA CYS A 76 -10.37 -17.10 0.34
C CYS A 76 -11.78 -17.65 0.63
N HIS A 77 -11.87 -18.73 1.39
CA HIS A 77 -13.10 -19.48 1.66
C HIS A 77 -13.68 -19.15 3.05
N ASP A 78 -14.70 -19.89 3.51
CA ASP A 78 -15.46 -19.59 4.74
C ASP A 78 -14.61 -19.58 6.04
N LEU A 79 -13.39 -20.11 6.00
CA LEU A 79 -12.47 -20.20 7.13
C LEU A 79 -11.16 -19.44 6.90
N SER A 80 -11.08 -18.68 5.81
CA SER A 80 -9.89 -17.89 5.47
C SER A 80 -10.28 -16.50 4.98
N ILE A 81 -9.47 -15.53 5.41
CA ILE A 81 -9.57 -14.14 5.01
C ILE A 81 -8.34 -13.84 4.18
N CYS A 82 -8.57 -13.28 3.00
CA CYS A 82 -7.51 -12.75 2.17
C CYS A 82 -7.57 -11.22 2.21
N LEU A 83 -6.39 -10.61 2.34
CA LEU A 83 -6.22 -9.17 2.46
C LEU A 83 -5.11 -8.72 1.53
N TRP A 84 -5.41 -7.74 0.69
CA TRP A 84 -4.45 -7.12 -0.21
C TRP A 84 -4.47 -5.61 -0.08
N TYR A 85 -3.35 -5.00 -0.42
CA TYR A 85 -3.15 -3.57 -0.40
C TYR A 85 -2.77 -3.10 -1.79
N VAL A 86 -3.45 -2.05 -2.26
CA VAL A 86 -3.16 -1.39 -3.53
C VAL A 86 -2.53 -0.04 -3.24
N SER A 87 -1.40 0.23 -3.88
CA SER A 87 -0.66 1.48 -3.75
C SER A 87 -0.47 2.12 -5.12
N PRO A 88 -0.64 3.44 -5.25
CA PRO A 88 -0.32 4.13 -6.49
C PRO A 88 1.19 4.06 -6.76
N VAL A 89 1.54 3.98 -8.04
CA VAL A 89 2.93 4.07 -8.48
C VAL A 89 3.25 5.51 -8.84
N ILE A 90 4.31 6.04 -8.26
CA ILE A 90 4.73 7.42 -8.41
C ILE A 90 6.08 7.45 -9.10
N GLU A 91 6.20 8.30 -10.10
CA GLU A 91 7.43 8.51 -10.83
C GLU A 91 8.38 9.42 -10.04
N LEU A 92 9.60 8.97 -9.81
CA LEU A 92 10.70 9.79 -9.29
C LEU A 92 11.49 10.38 -10.45
N THR A 93 11.86 9.53 -11.40
CA THR A 93 12.53 9.88 -12.67
C THR A 93 11.88 9.08 -13.80
N GLY A 94 12.16 9.44 -15.06
CA GLY A 94 11.60 8.74 -16.22
C GLY A 94 11.83 7.21 -16.24
N SER A 95 12.84 6.71 -15.53
CA SER A 95 13.13 5.27 -15.40
C SER A 95 12.85 4.68 -14.01
N THR A 96 12.69 5.52 -12.98
CA THR A 96 12.59 5.07 -11.60
C THR A 96 11.28 5.48 -10.98
N LYS A 97 10.57 4.50 -10.44
CA LYS A 97 9.26 4.66 -9.79
C LYS A 97 9.27 4.01 -8.42
N TYR A 98 8.38 4.47 -7.55
CA TYR A 98 8.16 3.88 -6.26
C TYR A 98 6.67 3.76 -5.93
N ALA A 99 6.35 2.90 -4.97
CA ALA A 99 5.05 2.86 -4.32
C ALA A 99 5.26 2.71 -2.81
N LEU A 100 4.57 3.52 -2.03
CA LEU A 100 4.57 3.41 -0.58
C LEU A 100 3.61 2.28 -0.17
N LEU A 101 4.15 1.18 0.35
CA LEU A 101 3.34 0.04 0.76
C LEU A 101 2.79 0.24 2.19
N GLY A 102 3.56 0.92 3.04
CA GLY A 102 3.17 1.27 4.41
C GLY A 102 3.74 0.34 5.48
N GLU A 103 3.13 0.29 6.66
CA GLU A 103 3.54 -0.62 7.74
C GLU A 103 3.13 -2.06 7.42
N CYS A 104 4.10 -2.99 7.34
CA CYS A 104 3.79 -4.40 7.25
C CYS A 104 3.18 -4.92 8.57
N ASN A 105 2.41 -6.01 8.51
CA ASN A 105 1.73 -6.62 9.67
C ASN A 105 0.70 -5.74 10.38
N LYS A 106 0.23 -4.66 9.74
CA LYS A 106 -0.93 -3.89 10.16
C LYS A 106 -2.09 -4.17 9.22
N TRP A 107 -3.32 -4.24 9.73
CA TRP A 107 -4.55 -4.35 8.92
C TRP A 107 -4.81 -3.09 8.07
N THR A 108 -4.17 -1.98 8.45
CA THR A 108 -4.21 -0.71 7.73
C THR A 108 -2.77 -0.27 7.52
N ALA A 109 -2.15 -0.73 6.43
CA ALA A 109 -0.75 -0.45 6.14
C ALA A 109 -0.49 1.06 5.97
N ILE A 110 -1.46 1.80 5.44
CA ILE A 110 -1.43 3.26 5.24
C ILE A 110 -2.55 3.92 6.05
N SER A 111 -2.19 4.74 7.02
CA SER A 111 -3.16 5.43 7.89
C SER A 111 -2.73 6.88 8.19
N HIS A 112 -3.71 7.77 8.39
CA HIS A 112 -3.47 9.14 8.87
C HIS A 112 -2.89 9.20 10.28
N GLN A 113 -3.00 8.11 11.04
CA GLN A 113 -2.37 8.00 12.35
C GLN A 113 -0.86 7.79 12.25
N ARG A 114 -0.36 7.26 11.13
CA ARG A 114 1.06 7.03 10.90
C ARG A 114 1.68 8.04 9.94
N ILE A 115 1.05 8.22 8.79
CA ILE A 115 1.57 9.03 7.69
C ILE A 115 0.82 10.35 7.72
N ILE A 116 1.57 11.42 7.96
CA ILE A 116 1.04 12.78 8.08
C ILE A 116 0.89 13.37 6.68
N SER A 117 1.94 13.21 5.88
CA SER A 117 2.06 13.80 4.56
C SER A 117 2.87 12.92 3.62
N ILE A 118 2.61 13.09 2.32
CA ILE A 118 3.45 12.58 1.25
C ILE A 118 3.69 13.72 0.26
N ASP A 119 4.93 14.19 0.18
CA ASP A 119 5.36 15.25 -0.72
C ASP A 119 6.26 14.67 -1.82
N ASN A 120 5.78 14.68 -3.05
CA ASN A 120 6.54 14.23 -4.22
C ASN A 120 7.17 15.44 -4.92
N GLN A 121 8.45 15.66 -4.67
CA GLN A 121 9.23 16.73 -5.29
C GLN A 121 9.75 16.27 -6.65
N ILE A 122 8.88 16.33 -7.67
CA ILE A 122 9.16 15.83 -9.03
C ILE A 122 10.45 16.43 -9.61
N ILE A 123 10.69 17.73 -9.40
CA ILE A 123 11.89 18.43 -9.90
C ILE A 123 13.17 17.89 -9.25
N ASN A 124 13.10 17.56 -7.96
CA ASN A 124 14.24 17.08 -7.20
C ASN A 124 14.38 15.55 -7.24
N HIS A 125 13.42 14.85 -7.86
CA HIS A 125 13.34 13.39 -7.92
C HIS A 125 13.35 12.72 -6.54
N ILE A 126 12.68 13.36 -5.58
CA ILE A 126 12.61 12.93 -4.18
C ILE A 126 11.14 12.83 -3.77
N ALA A 127 10.80 11.81 -2.99
CA ALA A 127 9.59 11.78 -2.19
C ALA A 127 9.93 11.88 -0.71
N ILE A 128 9.20 12.73 0.01
CA ILE A 128 9.32 12.94 1.44
C ILE A 128 8.01 12.50 2.08
N ILE A 129 8.10 11.55 3.01
CA ILE A 129 6.97 11.01 3.74
C ILE A 129 7.18 11.34 5.21
N ASP A 130 6.39 12.29 5.74
CA ASP A 130 6.45 12.61 7.16
C ASP A 130 5.62 11.60 7.96
N LEU A 131 6.24 11.05 9.00
CA LEU A 131 5.69 10.02 9.86
C LEU A 131 5.47 10.57 11.27
N GLN A 132 4.50 9.99 11.98
CA GLN A 132 4.28 10.22 13.40
C GLN A 132 4.10 8.90 14.13
N GLY A 133 4.52 8.84 15.39
CA GLY A 133 4.39 7.68 16.28
C GLY A 133 4.58 8.07 17.74
N ALA A 134 4.68 7.08 18.63
CA ALA A 134 5.08 7.35 20.01
C ALA A 134 6.54 7.84 20.05
N PRO A 135 6.89 8.75 20.97
CA PRO A 135 8.26 9.24 21.08
C PRO A 135 9.27 8.11 21.32
N GLY A 136 10.33 8.09 20.53
CA GLY A 136 11.39 7.08 20.60
C GLY A 136 11.06 5.70 20.02
N GLU A 137 9.85 5.47 19.51
CA GLU A 137 9.49 4.20 18.87
C GLU A 137 10.23 4.01 17.52
N THR A 138 10.35 2.77 17.07
CA THR A 138 10.82 2.45 15.71
C THR A 138 9.66 1.89 14.90
N VAL A 139 9.46 2.46 13.71
CA VAL A 139 8.42 2.09 12.76
C VAL A 139 9.07 1.48 11.53
N SER A 140 8.61 0.32 11.10
CA SER A 140 9.04 -0.32 9.86
C SER A 140 8.07 0.01 8.74
N ILE A 141 8.53 0.79 7.75
CA ILE A 141 7.76 1.15 6.56
C ILE A 141 8.33 0.41 5.35
N VAL A 142 7.47 -0.22 4.57
CA VAL A 142 7.86 -0.87 3.32
C VAL A 142 7.62 0.06 2.14
N VAL A 143 8.60 0.14 1.27
CA VAL A 143 8.56 0.85 -0.01
C VAL A 143 8.87 -0.14 -1.11
N TYR A 144 8.03 -0.18 -2.15
CA TYR A 144 8.39 -0.86 -3.38
C TYR A 144 9.09 0.14 -4.30
N HIS A 145 10.36 -0.11 -4.60
CA HIS A 145 11.16 0.72 -5.50
C HIS A 145 11.56 -0.12 -6.72
N PHE A 146 11.30 0.36 -7.93
CA PHE A 146 11.47 -0.46 -9.15
C PHE A 146 12.89 -1.02 -9.35
N THR A 147 13.91 -0.33 -8.82
CA THR A 147 15.31 -0.79 -8.83
C THR A 147 15.69 -1.64 -7.60
N LEU A 148 15.17 -1.30 -6.41
CA LEU A 148 15.60 -1.92 -5.15
C LEU A 148 14.68 -3.08 -4.74
N GLN A 149 13.59 -3.28 -5.48
CA GLN A 149 12.45 -4.10 -5.10
C GLN A 149 11.83 -3.60 -3.79
N SER A 150 11.18 -4.48 -3.03
CA SER A 150 10.62 -4.14 -1.72
C SER A 150 11.72 -3.93 -0.69
N VAL A 151 11.79 -2.73 -0.13
CA VAL A 151 12.73 -2.33 0.92
C VAL A 151 11.95 -1.99 2.18
N THR A 152 12.36 -2.57 3.31
CA THR A 152 11.85 -2.18 4.64
C THR A 152 12.78 -1.15 5.25
N VAL A 153 12.26 0.04 5.52
CA VAL A 153 12.97 1.15 6.15
C VAL A 153 12.51 1.29 7.59
N ASN A 154 13.45 1.22 8.52
CA ASN A 154 13.18 1.39 9.95
C ASN A 154 13.39 2.86 10.33
N CYS A 155 12.29 3.53 10.64
CA CYS A 155 12.24 4.92 11.04
C CYS A 155 12.12 5.06 12.55
N ARG A 156 13.13 5.64 13.19
CA ARG A 156 13.06 5.95 14.62
C ARG A 156 12.40 7.31 14.82
N MET A 157 11.30 7.35 15.55
CA MET A 157 10.60 8.59 15.87
C MET A 157 11.40 9.39 16.89
N SER A 158 11.41 10.71 16.74
CA SER A 158 12.06 11.63 17.67
C SER A 158 11.52 11.46 19.10
N THR A 159 12.40 11.61 20.10
CA THR A 159 12.07 11.39 21.51
C THR A 159 11.17 12.46 22.12
N ASP A 160 11.05 13.60 21.45
CA ASP A 160 10.39 14.77 22.02
C ASP A 160 8.95 14.88 21.51
N ILE A 161 8.77 14.72 20.19
CA ILE A 161 7.48 14.94 19.51
C ILE A 161 6.98 13.72 18.72
N GLY A 162 7.73 12.62 18.68
CA GLY A 162 7.31 11.39 18.00
C GLY A 162 7.19 11.55 16.49
N ARG A 163 8.08 12.30 15.84
CA ARG A 163 8.10 12.51 14.38
C ARG A 163 9.30 11.81 13.74
N GLY A 164 9.16 11.37 12.50
CA GLY A 164 10.27 10.88 11.69
C GLY A 164 10.02 11.17 10.22
N ARG A 165 11.05 11.03 9.39
CA ARG A 165 10.94 11.35 7.96
C ARG A 165 11.55 10.27 7.10
N LEU A 166 10.72 9.65 6.26
CA LEU A 166 11.17 8.74 5.23
C LEU A 166 11.44 9.52 3.94
N ILE A 167 12.63 9.34 3.37
CA ILE A 167 13.08 9.95 2.12
C ILE A 167 13.30 8.84 1.11
N VAL A 168 12.62 8.94 -0.03
CA VAL A 168 12.79 8.03 -1.17
C VAL A 168 13.36 8.82 -2.34
N THR A 169 14.47 8.35 -2.90
CA THR A 169 15.10 8.92 -4.09
C THR A 169 15.19 7.85 -5.18
N SER A 170 15.76 8.18 -6.34
CA SER A 170 15.96 7.24 -7.44
C SER A 170 16.91 6.06 -7.12
N SER A 171 17.63 6.11 -5.99
CA SER A 171 18.65 5.12 -5.63
C SER A 171 18.56 4.60 -4.19
N GLN A 172 17.72 5.19 -3.33
CA GLN A 172 17.63 4.80 -1.92
C GLN A 172 16.26 5.10 -1.32
N ALA A 173 15.95 4.38 -0.23
CA ALA A 173 14.88 4.69 0.70
C ALA A 173 15.46 4.65 2.11
N VAL A 174 15.45 5.79 2.82
CA VAL A 174 16.13 5.94 4.11
C VAL A 174 15.29 6.78 5.07
N CYS A 175 15.50 6.59 6.37
CA CYS A 175 14.91 7.47 7.37
C CYS A 175 15.91 8.51 7.86
N ASP A 176 15.43 9.74 8.03
CA ASP A 176 16.11 10.87 8.66
C ASP A 176 15.57 11.07 10.09
#